data_AF-A0A7Y3JET6-F1
#
_entry.id   AF-A0A7Y3JET6-F1
#
_cell.length_a   1.000
_cell.length_b   1.000
_cell.length_c   1.000
_cell.angle_alpha   90.00
_cell.angle_beta   90.00
_cell.angle_gamma   90.00
#
_symmetry.space_group_name_H-M   'P 1'
#
loop_
_entity.id
_entity.type
_entity.pdbx_description
1 polymer ?
#
loop_
_entity_poly.entity_id
_entity_poly.type
_entity_poly.pdbx_seq_one_letter_code
_entity_poly.pdbx_strand_id
1 'polypeptide(L)' 'MPYQLAQLNLAVTKAPLNSPVMIDFVANRERINALAAAAPGFVWAHQPQAGDASALLQSTNTVLFHLSVWRDPDALRTYP' A
#
# COMPACT_ATOMS: atom_id res chain seq x y z
N MET A 1 24.06 -7.19 11.51
CA MET A 1 22.79 -6.79 12.15
C MET A 1 21.65 -7.40 11.34
N PRO A 2 20.55 -7.86 11.96
CA PRO A 2 19.38 -8.29 11.20
C PRO A 2 18.81 -7.08 10.45
N TYR A 3 18.50 -7.26 9.16
CA TYR A 3 17.83 -6.26 8.33
C TYR A 3 16.33 -6.56 8.25
N GLN A 4 15.56 -5.56 7.84
CA GLN A 4 14.15 -5.71 7.48
C GLN A 4 13.96 -5.23 6.04
N LEU A 5 12.94 -5.74 5.37
CA LEU A 5 12.61 -5.38 3.99
C LEU A 5 11.53 -4.30 3.99
N ALA A 6 11.87 -3.10 3.50
CA ALA A 6 10.88 -2.08 3.17
C ALA A 6 10.39 -2.26 1.72
N GLN A 7 9.08 -2.20 1.52
CA GLN A 7 8.42 -2.36 0.24
C GLN A 7 7.53 -1.14 -0.03
N LEU A 8 7.78 -0.46 -1.15
CA LEU A 8 7.01 0.69 -1.61
C LEU A 8 6.28 0.34 -2.91
N ASN A 9 4.96 0.25 -2.83
CA ASN A 9 4.11 0.16 -4.01
C ASN A 9 3.72 1.54 -4.49
N LEU A 10 3.79 1.76 -5.80
CA LEU A 10 3.35 2.97 -6.48
C LEU A 10 2.35 2.61 -7.57
N ALA A 11 1.24 3.34 -7.65
CA ALA A 11 0.23 3.14 -8.68
C ALA A 11 -0.30 4.49 -9.18
N VAL A 12 -0.48 4.61 -10.48
CA VAL A 12 -1.15 5.77 -11.09
C VAL A 12 -2.63 5.44 -11.23
N THR A 13 -3.49 6.31 -10.72
CA THR A 13 -4.94 6.14 -10.83
C THR A 13 -5.41 6.23 -12.29
N LYS A 14 -6.40 5.39 -12.65
CA LYS A 14 -7.03 5.40 -13.99
C LYS A 14 -8.12 6.47 -14.12
N ALA A 15 -8.70 6.89 -13.00
CA ALA A 15 -9.78 7.87 -12.89
C ALA A 15 -9.85 8.38 -11.44
N PRO A 16 -10.66 9.41 -11.11
CA PRO A 16 -10.87 9.84 -9.73
C PRO A 16 -11.27 8.68 -8.78
N LEU A 17 -10.82 8.72 -7.52
CA LEU A 17 -11.03 7.63 -6.56
C LEU A 17 -12.51 7.31 -6.28
N ASN A 18 -13.40 8.29 -6.44
CA ASN A 18 -14.84 8.14 -6.26
C ASN A 18 -15.57 7.70 -7.55
N SER A 19 -14.86 7.44 -8.63
CA SER A 19 -15.45 7.00 -9.90
C SER A 19 -15.86 5.51 -9.88
N PRO A 20 -16.85 5.08 -10.69
CA PRO A 20 -17.26 3.68 -10.76
C PRO A 20 -16.13 2.70 -11.08
N VAL A 21 -15.16 3.10 -11.91
CA VAL A 21 -14.02 2.24 -12.29
C VAL A 21 -13.02 2.02 -11.14
N MET A 22 -13.02 2.91 -10.13
CA MET A 22 -12.11 2.83 -8.98
C MET A 22 -12.75 2.21 -7.73
N ILE A 23 -14.07 1.97 -7.74
CA ILE A 23 -14.82 1.66 -6.51
C ILE A 23 -14.37 0.35 -5.86
N ASP A 24 -14.17 -0.72 -6.64
CA ASP A 24 -13.71 -2.01 -6.12
C ASP A 24 -12.27 -1.98 -5.62
N PHE A 25 -11.43 -1.13 -6.22
CA PHE A 25 -10.06 -0.91 -5.77
C PHE A 25 -10.04 -0.23 -4.41
N VAL A 26 -10.83 0.83 -4.23
CA VAL A 26 -10.93 1.54 -2.95
C VAL A 26 -11.54 0.64 -1.88
N ALA A 27 -12.60 -0.09 -2.21
CA ALA A 27 -13.28 -0.99 -1.28
C ALA A 27 -12.40 -2.15 -0.78
N ASN A 28 -11.48 -2.65 -1.62
CA ASN A 28 -10.60 -3.75 -1.23
C ASN A 28 -9.41 -3.34 -0.33
N ARG A 29 -9.12 -2.04 -0.20
CA ARG A 29 -7.91 -1.56 0.47
C ARG A 29 -7.81 -2.05 1.92
N GLU A 30 -8.88 -1.89 2.71
CA GLU A 30 -8.87 -2.29 4.12
C GLU A 30 -8.69 -3.79 4.29
N ARG A 31 -9.35 -4.58 3.44
CA ARG A 31 -9.25 -6.05 3.44
C ARG A 31 -7.81 -6.51 3.18
N ILE A 32 -7.15 -5.97 2.15
CA ILE A 32 -5.76 -6.32 1.82
C ILE A 32 -4.81 -5.89 2.95
N ASN A 33 -5.00 -4.70 3.51
CA ASN A 33 -4.19 -4.24 4.63
C ASN A 33 -4.35 -5.13 5.88
N ALA A 34 -5.56 -5.61 6.15
CA ALA A 34 -5.81 -6.55 7.24
C ALA A 34 -5.15 -7.90 7.02
N LEU A 35 -5.17 -8.42 5.78
CA LEU A 35 -4.46 -9.67 5.43
C LEU A 35 -2.95 -9.54 5.64
N ALA A 36 -2.36 -8.43 5.20
CA ALA A 36 -0.94 -8.15 5.44
C ALA A 36 -0.63 -8.04 6.94
N ALA A 37 -1.44 -7.31 7.71
CA ALA A 37 -1.23 -7.15 9.15
C ALA A 37 -1.32 -8.46 9.94
N ALA A 38 -2.08 -9.44 9.44
CA ALA A 38 -2.19 -10.77 10.03
C ALA A 38 -1.08 -11.74 9.55
N ALA A 39 -0.29 -11.37 8.53
CA ALA A 39 0.68 -12.26 7.93
C ALA A 39 1.93 -12.47 8.81
N PRO A 40 2.42 -13.72 8.96
CA PRO A 40 3.66 -13.98 9.68
C PRO A 40 4.85 -13.22 9.05
N GLY A 41 5.51 -12.39 9.85
CA GLY A 41 6.66 -11.60 9.41
C GLY A 41 6.32 -10.22 8.85
N PHE A 42 5.05 -9.81 8.86
CA PHE A 42 4.68 -8.40 8.75
C PHE A 42 5.19 -7.64 9.98
N VAL A 43 5.80 -6.47 9.77
CA VAL A 43 6.37 -5.66 10.85
C VAL A 43 5.58 -4.38 11.05
N TRP A 44 5.29 -3.67 9.95
CA TRP A 44 4.68 -2.34 10.01
C TRP A 44 4.16 -1.92 8.63
N ALA A 45 3.17 -1.02 8.59
CA ALA A 45 2.83 -0.28 7.38
C ALA A 45 2.48 1.17 7.71
N HIS A 46 2.73 2.05 6.73
CA HIS A 46 2.34 3.45 6.82
C HIS A 46 0.81 3.55 6.85
N GLN A 47 0.30 4.19 7.90
CA GLN A 47 -1.11 4.56 8.02
C GLN A 47 -1.25 6.01 7.55
N PRO A 48 -1.88 6.25 6.40
CA PRO A 48 -2.01 7.62 5.90
C PRO A 48 -2.90 8.43 6.84
N GLN A 49 -2.37 9.54 7.33
CA GLN A 49 -3.15 10.56 8.02
C GLN A 49 -3.79 11.51 7.02
N ALA A 50 -4.81 12.25 7.44
CA ALA A 50 -5.42 13.28 6.61
C ALA A 50 -4.35 14.31 6.21
N GLY A 51 -3.98 14.32 4.93
CA GLY A 51 -2.89 15.16 4.38
C GLY A 51 -1.67 14.40 3.87
N ASP A 52 -1.51 13.11 4.16
CA ASP A 52 -0.34 12.31 3.72
C ASP A 52 -0.42 11.84 2.25
N ALA A 53 -1.62 11.85 1.65
CA ALA A 53 -1.92 11.10 0.43
C ALA A 53 -1.38 11.73 -0.88
N SER A 54 -0.65 12.84 -0.83
CA SER A 54 -0.13 13.50 -2.03
C SER A 54 1.38 13.65 -1.96
N ALA A 55 2.10 12.54 -2.11
CA ALA A 55 3.45 12.61 -2.66
C ALA A 55 3.31 13.08 -4.12
N LEU A 56 3.44 14.39 -4.33
CA LEU A 56 3.43 15.05 -5.62
C LEU A 56 4.65 14.59 -6.43
N LEU A 57 4.58 13.41 -7.03
CA LEU A 57 5.20 13.23 -8.33
C LEU A 57 4.47 14.21 -9.25
N GLN A 58 5.20 15.08 -9.94
CA GLN A 58 4.63 16.02 -10.91
C GLN A 58 3.92 15.22 -12.01
N SER A 59 2.64 14.94 -11.78
CA SER A 59 1.82 13.99 -12.51
C SER A 59 0.45 14.62 -12.69
N THR A 60 -0.09 14.56 -13.90
CA THR A 60 -1.47 14.97 -14.19
C THR A 60 -2.50 14.09 -13.49
N ASN A 61 -2.09 12.89 -13.06
CA ASN A 61 -2.93 11.87 -12.45
C ASN A 61 -2.52 11.67 -10.98
N THR A 62 -3.46 11.31 -10.11
CA THR A 62 -3.15 10.99 -8.72
C THR A 62 -2.28 9.74 -8.64
N VAL A 63 -1.17 9.83 -7.92
CA VAL A 63 -0.32 8.69 -7.58
C VAL A 63 -0.69 8.21 -6.18
N LEU A 64 -0.96 6.91 -6.06
CA LEU A 64 -1.16 6.23 -4.79
C LEU A 64 0.13 5.53 -4.41
N PHE A 65 0.45 5.57 -3.11
CA PHE A 65 1.55 4.79 -2.57
C PHE A 65 1.09 3.96 -1.37
N HIS A 66 1.78 2.84 -1.16
CA HIS A 66 1.66 2.03 0.05
C HIS A 66 3.06 1.60 0.47
N LEU A 67 3.42 1.88 1.72
CA LEU A 67 4.70 1.53 2.30
C LEU A 67 4.49 0.51 3.42
N SER A 68 5.17 -0.63 3.32
CA SER A 68 5.17 -1.67 4.34
C SER A 68 6.56 -2.19 4.64
N VAL A 69 6.74 -2.76 5.83
CA VAL A 69 8.00 -3.34 6.30
C VAL A 69 7.76 -4.78 6.72
N TRP A 70 8.65 -5.65 6.28
CA TRP A 70 8.61 -7.10 6.47
C TRP A 70 9.90 -7.59 7.09
N ARG A 71 9.85 -8.72 7.77
CA ARG A 71 11.03 -9.37 8.36
C ARG A 71 12.05 -9.75 7.28
N ASP A 72 11.58 -10.27 6.14
CA ASP A 72 12.40 -10.80 5.06
C ASP A 72 11.60 -10.88 3.74
N PRO A 73 12.25 -11.10 2.59
CA PRO A 73 11.57 -11.22 1.29
C PRO A 73 10.59 -12.40 1.17
N ASP A 74 10.79 -13.49 1.91
CA ASP A 74 9.92 -14.66 1.81
C ASP A 74 8.58 -14.41 2.52
N ALA A 75 8.59 -13.70 3.65
CA ALA A 75 7.37 -13.22 4.30
C ALA A 75 6.52 -12.33 3.37
N LEU A 76 7.16 -11.43 2.60
CA LEU A 76 6.47 -10.58 1.63
C LEU A 76 5.90 -11.39 0.44
N ARG A 77 6.52 -12.49 0.03
CA ARG A 77 6.07 -13.28 -1.15
C ARG A 77 4.92 -14.22 -0.85
N THR A 78 4.77 -14.62 0.41
CA THR A 78 3.87 -15.71 0.82
C THR A 78 2.56 -15.23 1.42
N TYR A 79 2.41 -13.92 1.68
CA TYR A 79 1.13 -13.40 2.14
C TYR A 79 0.08 -13.44 0.99
N PRO A 80 -1.17 -13.80 1.32
CA PRO A 80 -2.23 -14.06 0.34
C PRO A 80 -2.84 -12.82 -0.31
#